data_AF-A0AAW0LG42-F1
#
_entry.id   AF-A0AAW0LG42-F1
#
_cell.length_a   1.000
_cell.length_b   1.000
_cell.length_c   1.000
_cell.angle_alpha   90.00
_cell.angle_beta   90.00
_cell.angle_gamma   90.00
#
_symmetry.space_group_name_H-M   'P 1'
#
loop_
_entity.id
_entity.type
_entity.pdbx_description
1 polymer ?
#
loop_
_entity_poly.entity_id
_entity_poly.type
_entity_poly.pdbx_seq_one_letter_code
_entity_poly.pdbx_strand_id
1 'polypeptide(L)'
;MDSYALTASEIINLVLCGVIFLLYSILREQPSNVRVYFRGRLASRCWTFEANEKELLRMGGMDALVFHRIIVFSIKIFAVVTVFGGILVFQVNYFDQLNCHDRSLKVFTIENVKEGSRWLWTYCLGLYIITCSACILLYIEYKNIAKIRRAHLTGSPTNPSHFTVLVHAIPWSSEESYSDSVKKNFTNYYLSHQMVYQPERIEKSMDGASAFVSFKTRYAAAAARHVRLSSNPMLWVTKMAPEPQDVDWSNLDRPFRQFWTRKMGTLVATIAFIFVFLYPMAFVQVLTQLDELEKTYLVQKAFPFLGELLKISICRSTNYDAIFKTRGVGFFTTFVLMYGWISLACEAIQISALFRNLGKRFIQRIRDDSSNETLSFQYHKEVPRLLLFGFLGFICSILAPSILAFVWAYFMLAYFVYRNQIVNVYTSKHDTGGQFWPLVHNTTIFSLIITQITTLGAFGIKRSPVASGFTIPLIICTLIVNEISDY
;
A
#
# COMPACT_ATOMS: atom_id res chain seq x y z
N MET A 1 -30.89 18.96 2.27
CA MET A 1 -30.12 19.09 3.52
C MET A 1 -28.82 18.28 3.48
N ASP A 2 -28.77 17.15 2.75
CA ASP A 2 -27.61 16.23 2.73
C ASP A 2 -26.29 16.81 2.18
N SER A 3 -26.32 17.73 1.20
CA SER A 3 -25.09 18.31 0.62
C SER A 3 -24.32 19.24 1.55
N TYR A 4 -25.02 19.93 2.48
CA TYR A 4 -24.38 20.85 3.43
C TYR A 4 -23.65 20.10 4.54
N ALA A 5 -24.15 18.92 4.90
CA ALA A 5 -23.57 18.06 5.91
C ALA A 5 -22.24 17.42 5.44
N LEU A 6 -22.20 16.93 4.20
CA LEU A 6 -20.96 16.43 3.59
C LEU A 6 -19.92 17.55 3.46
N THR A 7 -20.30 18.70 2.90
CA THR A 7 -19.35 19.82 2.76
C THR A 7 -18.83 20.32 4.11
N ALA A 8 -19.66 20.31 5.16
CA ALA A 8 -19.21 20.60 6.51
C ALA A 8 -18.19 19.57 7.04
N SER A 9 -18.41 18.27 6.82
CA SER A 9 -17.45 17.24 7.25
C SER A 9 -16.12 17.33 6.49
N GLU A 10 -16.18 17.61 5.19
CA GLU A 10 -15.01 17.86 4.35
C GLU A 10 -14.21 19.06 4.86
N ILE A 11 -14.88 20.17 5.18
CA ILE A 11 -14.25 21.38 5.74
C ILE A 11 -13.62 21.09 7.10
N ILE A 12 -14.32 20.38 8.00
CA ILE A 12 -13.79 20.03 9.33
C ILE A 12 -12.50 19.20 9.19
N ASN A 13 -12.50 18.20 8.31
CA ASN A 13 -11.32 17.37 8.06
C ASN A 13 -10.15 18.18 7.48
N LEU A 14 -10.43 19.09 6.54
CA LEU A 14 -9.42 20.00 5.98
C LEU A 14 -8.83 20.93 7.05
N VAL A 15 -9.69 21.53 7.88
CA VAL A 15 -9.27 22.39 9.00
C VAL A 15 -8.41 21.60 9.99
N LEU A 16 -8.86 20.42 10.41
CA LEU A 16 -8.11 19.58 11.35
C LEU A 16 -6.73 19.21 10.78
N CYS A 17 -6.67 18.82 9.51
CA CYS A 17 -5.42 18.51 8.82
C CYS A 17 -4.49 19.74 8.78
N GLY A 18 -5.03 20.92 8.45
CA GLY A 18 -4.30 22.19 8.47
C GLY A 18 -3.75 22.52 9.87
N VAL A 19 -4.55 22.35 10.92
CA VAL A 19 -4.11 22.56 12.31
C VAL A 19 -2.95 21.61 12.66
N ILE A 20 -3.01 20.33 12.28
CA ILE A 20 -1.92 19.39 12.54
C ILE A 20 -0.63 19.79 11.81
N PHE A 21 -0.71 20.27 10.56
CA PHE A 21 0.47 20.77 9.84
C PHE A 21 1.04 22.07 10.42
N LEU A 22 0.19 22.96 10.92
CA LEU A 22 0.62 24.15 11.66
C LEU A 22 1.33 23.76 12.96
N LEU A 23 0.75 22.83 13.73
CA LEU A 23 1.37 22.27 14.92
C LEU A 23 2.71 21.62 14.61
N TYR A 24 2.81 20.84 13.53
CA TYR A 24 4.07 20.28 13.07
C TYR A 24 5.11 21.36 12.77
N SER A 25 4.71 22.45 12.10
CA SER A 25 5.60 23.57 11.77
C SER A 25 6.14 24.24 13.04
N ILE A 26 5.29 24.45 14.04
CA ILE A 26 5.68 25.01 15.35
C ILE A 26 6.59 24.04 16.12
N LEU A 27 6.22 22.76 16.20
CA LEU A 27 6.93 21.75 16.98
C LEU A 27 8.33 21.46 16.41
N ARG A 28 8.49 21.51 15.08
CA ARG A 28 9.76 21.32 14.39
C ARG A 28 10.77 22.42 14.72
N GLU A 29 10.30 23.64 14.96
CA GLU A 29 11.17 24.78 15.25
C GLU A 29 11.75 24.77 16.67
N GLN A 30 11.14 24.01 17.60
CA GLN A 30 11.61 23.97 18.98
C GLN A 30 12.96 23.23 19.09
N PRO A 31 13.96 23.82 19.78
CA PRO A 31 15.29 23.20 19.94
C PRO A 31 15.19 21.86 20.66
N SER A 32 14.14 21.72 21.46
CA SER A 32 13.84 20.55 22.23
C SER A 32 13.50 19.34 21.30
N ASN A 33 12.85 19.54 20.16
CA ASN A 33 12.42 18.42 19.30
C ASN A 33 13.38 18.15 18.14
N VAL A 34 14.53 18.82 18.10
CA VAL A 34 15.51 18.67 17.01
C VAL A 34 15.92 17.20 16.82
N ARG A 35 16.14 16.45 17.91
CA ARG A 35 16.50 15.03 17.85
C ARG A 35 15.45 14.13 17.18
N VAL A 36 14.17 14.54 17.22
CA VAL A 36 13.05 13.78 16.63
C VAL A 36 12.93 14.08 15.15
N TYR A 37 12.98 15.35 14.77
CA TYR A 37 12.72 15.79 13.39
C TYR A 37 13.97 15.91 12.53
N PHE A 38 15.16 15.94 13.14
CA PHE A 38 16.43 16.08 12.44
C PHE A 38 17.42 15.06 12.98
N ARG A 39 17.92 14.22 12.06
CA ARG A 39 18.97 13.22 12.30
C ARG A 39 20.35 13.86 12.48
N GLY A 40 20.51 14.80 13.42
CA GLY A 40 21.79 15.41 13.80
C GLY A 40 22.50 16.22 12.70
N ARG A 41 21.84 16.48 11.57
CA ARG A 41 22.35 17.36 10.51
C ARG A 41 21.70 18.73 10.63
N LEU A 42 22.51 19.78 10.48
CA LEU A 42 22.08 21.16 10.26
C LEU A 42 21.41 21.26 8.87
N ALA A 43 20.30 20.56 8.68
CA ALA A 43 19.42 20.80 7.54
C ALA A 43 18.66 22.11 7.81
N SER A 44 18.50 22.93 6.77
CA SER A 44 17.83 24.22 6.87
C SER A 44 16.48 24.07 7.59
N ARG A 45 16.11 25.06 8.42
CA ARG A 45 14.80 25.09 9.11
C ARG A 45 13.62 25.17 8.13
N CYS A 46 13.86 25.40 6.83
CA CYS A 46 12.86 25.41 5.78
C CYS A 46 12.62 24.01 5.19
N TRP A 47 11.43 23.79 4.63
CA TRP A 47 11.10 22.62 3.82
C TRP A 47 12.16 22.44 2.72
N THR A 48 12.86 21.32 2.74
CA THR A 48 13.84 20.97 1.69
C THR A 48 13.08 20.57 0.42
N PHE A 49 12.68 21.56 -0.36
CA PHE A 49 11.99 21.35 -1.64
C PHE A 49 12.91 20.79 -2.75
N GLU A 50 14.23 20.83 -2.55
CA GLU A 50 15.22 20.68 -3.62
C GLU A 50 16.22 19.52 -3.42
N ALA A 51 15.84 18.45 -2.72
CA ALA A 51 16.66 17.24 -2.69
C ALA A 51 16.59 16.47 -4.02
N ASN A 52 17.68 16.36 -4.75
CA ASN A 52 17.72 15.68 -6.06
C ASN A 52 17.54 14.15 -5.88
N GLU A 53 17.04 13.43 -6.89
CA GLU A 53 16.80 11.97 -6.81
C GLU A 53 18.07 11.18 -6.43
N LYS A 54 19.23 11.65 -6.88
CA LYS A 54 20.54 11.12 -6.52
C LYS A 54 20.84 11.28 -5.03
N GLU A 55 20.39 12.38 -4.44
CA GLU A 55 20.54 12.65 -3.01
C GLU A 55 19.62 11.73 -2.20
N LEU A 56 18.39 11.53 -2.66
CA LEU A 56 17.44 10.58 -2.07
C LEU A 56 18.01 9.16 -2.08
N LEU A 57 18.62 8.73 -3.18
CA LEU A 57 19.29 7.43 -3.28
C LEU A 57 20.47 7.32 -2.30
N ARG A 58 21.29 8.37 -2.16
CA ARG A 58 22.44 8.39 -1.24
C ARG A 58 22.03 8.38 0.22
N MET A 59 20.90 9.01 0.58
CA MET A 59 20.46 9.14 1.97
C MET A 59 19.52 8.01 2.41
N GLY A 60 18.55 7.66 1.57
CA GLY A 60 17.48 6.72 1.87
C GLY A 60 17.67 5.31 1.28
N GLY A 61 18.63 5.11 0.39
CA GLY A 61 18.81 3.82 -0.31
C GLY A 61 17.86 3.63 -1.49
N MET A 62 17.93 2.45 -2.11
CA MET A 62 17.16 2.13 -3.31
C MET A 62 15.67 1.99 -3.00
N ASP A 63 15.33 1.36 -1.88
CA ASP A 63 13.93 1.17 -1.45
C ASP A 63 13.19 2.49 -1.20
N ALA A 64 13.84 3.47 -0.58
CA ALA A 64 13.26 4.79 -0.40
C ALA A 64 13.04 5.52 -1.73
N LEU A 65 13.96 5.37 -2.69
CA LEU A 65 13.81 5.91 -4.03
C LEU A 65 12.63 5.27 -4.78
N VAL A 66 12.50 3.94 -4.73
CA VAL A 66 11.36 3.24 -5.35
C VAL A 66 10.06 3.64 -4.69
N PHE A 67 10.02 3.74 -3.35
CA PHE A 67 8.84 4.23 -2.64
C PHE A 67 8.42 5.62 -3.09
N HIS A 68 9.37 6.55 -3.19
CA HIS A 68 9.10 7.89 -3.72
C HIS A 68 8.60 7.86 -5.17
N ARG A 69 9.14 6.97 -6.01
CA ARG A 69 8.68 6.77 -7.39
C ARG A 69 7.24 6.24 -7.46
N ILE A 70 6.82 5.38 -6.54
CA ILE A 70 5.41 4.93 -6.45
C ILE A 70 4.48 6.14 -6.30
N ILE A 71 4.81 7.08 -5.42
CA ILE A 71 4.00 8.29 -5.21
C ILE A 71 3.99 9.17 -6.46
N VAL A 72 5.16 9.40 -7.09
CA VAL A 72 5.26 10.19 -8.33
C VAL A 72 4.44 9.55 -9.46
N PHE A 73 4.50 8.23 -9.59
CA PHE A 73 3.70 7.46 -10.54
C PHE A 73 2.20 7.64 -10.27
N SER A 74 1.76 7.54 -9.02
CA SER A 74 0.38 7.78 -8.63
C SER A 74 -0.07 9.22 -8.95
N ILE A 75 0.75 10.24 -8.68
CA ILE A 75 0.44 11.63 -9.05
C ILE A 75 0.22 11.77 -10.57
N LYS A 76 1.11 11.18 -11.38
CA LYS A 76 1.02 11.26 -12.85
C LYS A 76 -0.26 10.60 -13.37
N ILE A 77 -0.59 9.41 -12.89
CA ILE A 77 -1.82 8.73 -13.31
C ILE A 77 -3.04 9.50 -12.82
N PHE A 78 -3.13 9.83 -11.54
CA PHE A 78 -4.31 10.49 -11.00
C PHE A 78 -4.49 11.91 -11.54
N ALA A 79 -3.44 12.57 -12.03
CA ALA A 79 -3.58 13.82 -12.78
C ALA A 79 -4.38 13.60 -14.07
N VAL A 80 -4.02 12.58 -14.86
CA VAL A 80 -4.74 12.21 -16.10
C VAL A 80 -6.18 11.81 -15.77
N VAL A 81 -6.36 10.93 -14.78
CA VAL A 81 -7.68 10.42 -14.38
C VAL A 81 -8.57 11.56 -13.87
N THR A 82 -8.04 12.51 -13.09
CA THR A 82 -8.80 13.66 -12.58
C THR A 82 -9.24 14.60 -13.71
N VAL A 83 -8.40 14.85 -14.71
CA VAL A 83 -8.76 15.68 -15.88
C VAL A 83 -9.92 15.02 -16.65
N PHE A 84 -9.82 13.73 -16.97
CA PHE A 84 -10.89 13.02 -17.69
C PHE A 84 -12.15 12.86 -16.84
N GLY A 85 -12.01 12.58 -15.55
CA GLY A 85 -13.11 12.53 -14.60
C GLY A 85 -13.86 13.86 -14.50
N GLY A 86 -13.13 14.98 -14.50
CA GLY A 86 -13.72 16.32 -14.54
C GLY A 86 -14.51 16.59 -15.82
N ILE A 87 -13.99 16.17 -16.99
CA ILE A 87 -14.71 16.27 -18.27
C ILE A 87 -16.00 15.46 -18.24
N LEU A 88 -15.97 14.22 -17.72
CA LEU A 88 -17.15 13.36 -17.58
C LEU A 88 -18.21 14.02 -16.69
N VAL A 89 -17.79 14.57 -15.55
CA VAL A 89 -18.69 15.28 -14.62
C VAL A 89 -19.29 16.51 -15.28
N PHE A 90 -18.47 17.34 -15.94
CA PHE A 90 -18.95 18.54 -16.63
C PHE A 90 -20.01 18.23 -17.69
N GLN A 91 -19.78 17.20 -18.52
CA GLN A 91 -20.72 16.80 -19.56
C GLN A 91 -22.07 16.33 -19.01
N VAL A 92 -22.07 15.60 -17.89
CA VAL A 92 -23.29 15.08 -17.26
C VAL A 92 -24.10 16.22 -16.64
N ASN A 93 -23.44 17.19 -16.02
CA ASN A 93 -24.11 18.30 -15.33
C ASN A 93 -24.68 19.36 -16.28
N TYR A 94 -23.97 19.68 -17.36
CA TYR A 94 -24.36 20.76 -18.26
C TYR A 94 -25.69 20.48 -18.98
N PHE A 95 -26.01 19.20 -19.23
CA PHE A 95 -27.22 18.81 -19.96
C PHE A 95 -28.46 18.61 -19.08
N ASP A 96 -28.29 18.29 -17.79
CA ASP A 96 -29.41 18.06 -16.85
C ASP A 96 -29.96 19.37 -16.26
N GLN A 97 -29.25 20.49 -16.45
CA GLN A 97 -29.63 21.82 -15.99
C GLN A 97 -30.90 22.40 -16.64
N LEU A 98 -31.49 21.67 -17.60
CA LEU A 98 -32.78 22.01 -18.21
C LEU A 98 -33.99 21.50 -17.41
N ASN A 99 -33.84 20.61 -16.41
CA ASN A 99 -34.97 20.12 -15.63
C ASN A 99 -34.65 19.89 -14.14
N CYS A 100 -35.09 20.84 -13.32
CA CYS A 100 -35.44 20.74 -11.89
C CYS A 100 -34.39 20.92 -10.78
N HIS A 101 -34.94 21.43 -9.67
CA HIS A 101 -34.37 22.23 -8.58
C HIS A 101 -33.67 21.43 -7.45
N ASP A 102 -33.25 20.18 -7.69
CA ASP A 102 -32.76 19.32 -6.60
C ASP A 102 -31.22 19.28 -6.54
N ARG A 103 -30.63 20.09 -5.65
CA ARG A 103 -29.18 20.16 -5.39
C ARG A 103 -28.68 18.96 -4.57
N SER A 104 -28.72 17.76 -5.16
CA SER A 104 -28.18 16.55 -4.54
C SER A 104 -26.88 16.11 -5.23
N LEU A 105 -25.87 15.67 -4.45
CA LEU A 105 -24.59 15.15 -4.95
C LEU A 105 -24.73 13.91 -5.87
N LYS A 106 -25.92 13.33 -5.94
CA LYS A 106 -26.28 12.26 -6.89
C LYS A 106 -26.15 12.68 -8.35
N VAL A 107 -26.20 13.98 -8.64
CA VAL A 107 -26.07 14.52 -10.01
C VAL A 107 -24.70 14.17 -10.63
N PHE A 108 -23.66 14.01 -9.81
CA PHE A 108 -22.27 13.82 -10.27
C PHE A 108 -21.85 12.36 -10.47
N THR A 109 -22.76 11.39 -10.36
CA THR A 109 -22.45 9.96 -10.49
C THR A 109 -23.10 9.34 -11.71
N ILE A 110 -22.58 8.17 -12.12
CA ILE A 110 -23.18 7.39 -13.22
C ILE A 110 -24.65 6.99 -12.92
N GLU A 111 -25.08 7.02 -11.66
CA GLU A 111 -26.46 6.76 -11.26
C GLU A 111 -27.44 7.77 -11.87
N ASN A 112 -27.02 9.03 -12.09
CA ASN A 112 -27.88 10.05 -12.67
C ASN A 112 -28.16 9.86 -14.18
N VAL A 113 -27.37 9.01 -14.86
CA VAL A 113 -27.54 8.78 -16.29
C VAL A 113 -28.76 7.88 -16.55
N LYS A 114 -29.67 8.31 -17.44
CA LYS A 114 -30.86 7.54 -17.86
C LYS A 114 -30.48 6.17 -18.44
N GLU A 115 -31.32 5.17 -18.23
CA GLU A 115 -31.15 3.83 -18.82
C GLU A 115 -31.12 3.90 -20.35
N GLY A 116 -30.22 3.13 -20.99
CA GLY A 116 -30.07 3.09 -22.45
C GLY A 116 -29.54 4.38 -23.09
N SER A 117 -29.06 5.35 -22.29
CA SER A 117 -28.60 6.64 -22.80
C SER A 117 -27.31 6.53 -23.60
N ARG A 118 -27.20 7.34 -24.67
CA ARG A 118 -25.98 7.43 -25.51
C ARG A 118 -24.75 7.93 -24.73
N TRP A 119 -24.96 8.64 -23.63
CA TRP A 119 -23.88 9.16 -22.77
C TRP A 119 -23.03 8.08 -22.11
N LEU A 120 -23.53 6.84 -21.99
CA LEU A 120 -22.76 5.71 -21.48
C LEU A 120 -21.54 5.39 -22.36
N TRP A 121 -21.56 5.77 -23.65
CA TRP A 121 -20.40 5.68 -24.53
C TRP A 121 -19.24 6.58 -24.12
N THR A 122 -19.53 7.75 -23.53
CA THR A 122 -18.47 8.65 -23.09
C THR A 122 -17.73 8.09 -21.88
N TYR A 123 -18.44 7.39 -20.98
CA TYR A 123 -17.83 6.64 -19.88
C TYR A 123 -17.02 5.44 -20.40
N CYS A 124 -17.51 4.74 -21.43
CA CYS A 124 -16.77 3.66 -22.09
C CYS A 124 -15.46 4.21 -22.70
N LEU A 125 -15.52 5.32 -23.44
CA LEU A 125 -14.33 5.98 -23.99
C LEU A 125 -13.37 6.44 -22.88
N GLY A 126 -13.90 7.03 -21.80
CA GLY A 126 -13.13 7.42 -20.62
C GLY A 126 -12.37 6.24 -19.99
N LEU A 127 -13.03 5.09 -19.86
CA LEU A 127 -12.40 3.86 -19.37
C LEU A 127 -11.23 3.41 -20.24
N TYR A 128 -11.35 3.47 -21.56
CA TYR A 128 -10.27 3.14 -22.49
C TYR A 128 -9.08 4.10 -22.34
N ILE A 129 -9.34 5.40 -22.25
CA ILE A 129 -8.29 6.42 -22.08
C ILE A 129 -7.57 6.25 -20.74
N ILE A 130 -8.31 6.04 -19.65
CA ILE A 130 -7.74 5.80 -18.32
C ILE A 130 -6.88 4.53 -18.33
N THR A 131 -7.39 3.43 -18.89
CA THR A 131 -6.65 2.16 -18.95
C THR A 131 -5.39 2.28 -19.79
N CYS A 132 -5.48 2.84 -21.00
CA CYS A 132 -4.35 2.99 -21.90
C CYS A 132 -3.26 3.89 -21.31
N SER A 133 -3.64 5.05 -20.75
CA SER A 133 -2.69 5.96 -20.10
C SER A 133 -2.02 5.33 -18.88
N ALA A 134 -2.76 4.58 -18.06
CA ALA A 134 -2.21 3.85 -16.93
C ALA A 134 -1.19 2.79 -17.38
N CYS A 135 -1.51 1.96 -18.38
CA CYS A 135 -0.59 0.94 -18.92
C CYS A 135 0.68 1.56 -19.51
N ILE A 136 0.56 2.64 -20.30
CA ILE A 136 1.73 3.33 -20.90
C ILE A 136 2.64 3.91 -19.81
N LEU A 137 2.07 4.62 -18.83
CA LEU A 137 2.84 5.19 -17.73
C LEU A 137 3.48 4.11 -16.87
N LEU A 138 2.77 3.01 -16.61
CA LEU A 138 3.27 1.88 -15.84
C LEU A 138 4.48 1.24 -16.53
N TYR A 139 4.40 1.01 -17.85
CA TYR A 139 5.51 0.47 -18.64
C TYR A 139 6.74 1.39 -18.63
N ILE A 140 6.55 2.70 -18.81
CA ILE A 140 7.64 3.69 -18.78
C ILE A 140 8.35 3.67 -17.43
N GLU A 141 7.60 3.74 -16.32
CA GLU A 141 8.19 3.76 -14.98
C GLU A 141 8.84 2.42 -14.62
N TYR A 142 8.27 1.30 -15.06
CA TYR A 142 8.89 -0.03 -14.89
C TYR A 142 10.26 -0.09 -15.56
N LYS A 143 10.37 0.36 -16.81
CA LYS A 143 11.64 0.42 -17.54
C LYS A 143 12.65 1.35 -16.86
N ASN A 144 12.20 2.51 -16.35
CA ASN A 144 13.04 3.45 -15.63
C ASN A 144 13.60 2.83 -14.33
N ILE A 145 12.76 2.17 -13.54
CA ILE A 145 13.18 1.55 -12.29
C ILE A 145 14.12 0.37 -12.55
N ALA A 146 13.86 -0.45 -13.58
CA ALA A 146 14.77 -1.50 -13.99
C ALA A 146 16.15 -0.95 -14.42
N LYS A 147 16.20 0.23 -15.05
CA LYS A 147 17.46 0.90 -15.40
C LYS A 147 18.21 1.40 -14.16
N ILE A 148 17.52 2.07 -13.24
CA ILE A 148 18.10 2.59 -11.99
C ILE A 148 18.62 1.44 -11.12
N ARG A 149 17.84 0.36 -10.98
CA ARG A 149 18.21 -0.82 -10.20
C ARG A 149 19.46 -1.50 -10.77
N ARG A 150 19.54 -1.67 -12.10
CA ARG A 150 20.75 -2.21 -12.75
C ARG A 150 21.97 -1.34 -12.46
N ALA A 151 21.85 -0.01 -12.60
CA ALA A 151 22.93 0.92 -12.31
C ALA A 151 23.34 0.92 -10.82
N HIS A 152 22.38 0.74 -9.91
CA HIS A 152 22.63 0.62 -8.48
C HIS A 152 23.39 -0.68 -8.15
N LEU A 153 23.00 -1.82 -8.73
CA LEU A 153 23.67 -3.11 -8.51
C LEU A 153 25.09 -3.16 -9.09
N THR A 154 25.37 -2.44 -10.18
CA THR A 154 26.72 -2.36 -10.75
C THR A 154 27.60 -1.33 -10.02
N GLY A 155 27.01 -0.25 -9.51
CA GLY A 155 27.73 0.81 -8.79
C GLY A 155 27.86 0.61 -7.28
N SER A 156 27.12 -0.33 -6.67
CA SER A 156 27.19 -0.59 -5.24
C SER A 156 28.48 -1.31 -4.83
N PRO A 157 28.99 -1.05 -3.61
CA PRO A 157 30.12 -1.78 -3.08
C PRO A 157 29.81 -3.29 -3.00
N THR A 158 30.85 -4.10 -2.94
CA THR A 158 30.73 -5.54 -2.76
C THR A 158 30.10 -5.87 -1.40
N ASN A 159 28.81 -6.20 -1.40
CA ASN A 159 28.14 -6.76 -0.22
C ASN A 159 28.31 -8.29 -0.18
N PRO A 160 28.48 -8.88 1.01
CA PRO A 160 28.65 -10.33 1.16
C PRO A 160 27.42 -11.11 0.67
N SER A 161 26.21 -10.53 0.80
CA SER A 161 24.96 -11.07 0.29
C SER A 161 24.97 -11.39 -1.21
N HIS A 162 25.78 -10.68 -2.01
CA HIS A 162 25.90 -10.94 -3.45
C HIS A 162 26.68 -12.22 -3.79
N PHE A 163 27.44 -12.75 -2.84
CA PHE A 163 28.30 -13.93 -3.00
C PHE A 163 27.79 -15.15 -2.24
N THR A 164 26.81 -14.95 -1.35
CA THR A 164 26.31 -15.98 -0.45
C THR A 164 24.90 -16.42 -0.84
N VAL A 165 24.69 -17.73 -0.87
CA VAL A 165 23.41 -18.38 -1.09
C VAL A 165 23.01 -19.08 0.19
N LEU A 166 21.78 -18.85 0.64
CA LEU A 166 21.17 -19.56 1.75
C LEU A 166 20.50 -20.84 1.22
N VAL A 167 20.93 -21.97 1.75
CA VAL A 167 20.47 -23.32 1.40
C VAL A 167 19.63 -23.85 2.56
N HIS A 168 18.40 -24.28 2.28
CA HIS A 168 17.51 -24.90 3.27
C HIS A 168 17.22 -26.36 2.91
N ALA A 169 16.75 -27.11 3.90
CA ALA A 169 16.30 -28.49 3.76
C ALA A 169 17.38 -29.41 3.16
N ILE A 170 18.58 -29.35 3.76
CA ILE A 170 19.66 -30.28 3.45
C ILE A 170 19.25 -31.65 4.01
N PRO A 171 19.16 -32.70 3.18
CA PRO A 171 18.71 -34.02 3.63
C PRO A 171 19.71 -34.63 4.60
N TRP A 172 19.19 -35.35 5.60
CA TRP A 172 20.02 -36.12 6.50
C TRP A 172 20.53 -37.40 5.83
N SER A 173 21.82 -37.67 5.99
CA SER A 173 22.46 -38.93 5.60
C SER A 173 23.10 -39.59 6.82
N SER A 174 22.98 -40.92 6.93
CA SER A 174 23.66 -41.69 7.98
C SER A 174 25.17 -41.82 7.75
N GLU A 175 25.62 -41.72 6.49
CA GLU A 175 27.00 -41.95 6.07
C GLU A 175 27.87 -40.68 6.08
N GLU A 176 27.28 -39.51 5.83
CA GLU A 176 28.00 -38.23 5.70
C GLU A 176 27.48 -37.17 6.66
N SER A 177 28.35 -36.25 7.09
CA SER A 177 27.94 -35.07 7.85
C SER A 177 27.28 -34.03 6.93
N TYR A 178 26.37 -33.20 7.46
CA TYR A 178 25.73 -32.14 6.68
C TYR A 178 26.74 -31.20 5.99
N SER A 179 27.85 -30.88 6.68
CA SER A 179 28.95 -30.06 6.13
C SER A 179 29.59 -30.74 4.92
N ASP A 180 29.84 -32.04 5.00
CA ASP A 180 30.45 -32.81 3.90
C ASP A 180 29.50 -32.93 2.71
N SER A 181 28.20 -33.15 2.95
CA SER A 181 27.19 -33.16 1.89
C SER A 181 27.10 -31.82 1.15
N VAL A 182 27.15 -30.69 1.86
CA VAL A 182 27.20 -29.36 1.24
C VAL A 182 28.47 -29.18 0.41
N LYS A 183 29.63 -29.54 0.96
CA LYS A 183 30.91 -29.43 0.26
C LYS A 183 30.97 -30.29 -1.00
N LYS A 184 30.38 -31.49 -0.97
CA LYS A 184 30.28 -32.42 -2.11
C LYS A 184 29.36 -31.87 -3.21
N ASN A 185 28.24 -31.26 -2.84
CA ASN A 185 27.28 -30.72 -3.81
C ASN A 185 27.73 -29.39 -4.43
N PHE A 186 28.51 -28.59 -3.70
CA PHE A 186 29.02 -27.30 -4.16
C PHE A 186 30.54 -27.35 -4.28
N THR A 187 31.06 -27.91 -5.37
CA THR A 187 32.51 -27.99 -5.65
C THR A 187 33.02 -26.83 -6.49
N ASN A 188 32.25 -26.42 -7.51
CA ASN A 188 32.65 -25.38 -8.45
C ASN A 188 32.50 -23.98 -7.87
N TYR A 189 33.58 -23.19 -7.90
CA TYR A 189 33.64 -21.81 -7.40
C TYR A 189 33.26 -21.64 -5.91
N TYR A 190 33.25 -22.74 -5.16
CA TYR A 190 33.01 -22.75 -3.73
C TYR A 190 34.12 -22.01 -2.97
N LEU A 191 33.73 -21.20 -1.99
CA LEU A 191 34.64 -20.49 -1.10
C LEU A 191 34.58 -21.08 0.31
N SER A 192 33.41 -21.05 0.92
CA SER A 192 33.17 -21.51 2.29
C SER A 192 31.69 -21.79 2.52
N HIS A 193 31.36 -22.52 3.57
CA HIS A 193 30.00 -22.62 4.07
C HIS A 193 29.97 -22.42 5.59
N GLN A 194 28.82 -21.97 6.08
CA GLN A 194 28.53 -21.85 7.50
C GLN A 194 27.20 -22.53 7.77
N MET A 195 27.25 -23.60 8.56
CA MET A 195 26.07 -24.31 9.01
C MET A 195 25.32 -23.48 10.06
N VAL A 196 23.99 -23.52 10.02
CA VAL A 196 23.12 -22.90 11.01
C VAL A 196 22.75 -23.95 12.04
N TYR A 197 23.11 -23.73 13.30
CA TYR A 197 22.75 -24.61 14.41
C TYR A 197 21.90 -23.84 15.42
N GLN A 198 20.76 -24.40 15.80
CA GLN A 198 19.94 -23.84 16.86
C GLN A 198 20.27 -24.53 18.20
N PRO A 199 20.66 -23.79 19.25
CA PRO A 199 21.17 -24.36 20.50
C PRO A 199 20.15 -25.23 21.24
N GLU A 200 18.85 -25.03 21.01
CA GLU A 200 17.76 -25.78 21.65
C GLU A 200 17.48 -27.13 20.97
N ARG A 201 18.11 -27.43 19.82
CA ARG A 201 17.80 -28.60 18.98
C ARG A 201 19.04 -29.49 18.81
N ILE A 202 19.56 -30.00 19.93
CA ILE A 202 20.74 -30.90 19.96
C ILE A 202 20.39 -32.32 19.50
N GLU A 203 19.11 -32.72 19.55
CA GLU A 203 18.65 -33.96 18.95
C GLU A 203 18.64 -33.84 17.43
N LYS A 204 19.38 -34.75 16.76
CA LYS A 204 19.47 -34.93 15.31
C LYS A 204 18.11 -34.70 14.65
N SER A 205 17.87 -33.47 14.24
CA SER A 205 16.63 -33.13 13.56
C SER A 205 16.66 -33.85 12.22
N MET A 206 15.76 -34.82 12.07
CA MET A 206 15.46 -35.45 10.77
C MET A 206 14.85 -34.44 9.78
N ASP A 207 14.50 -33.24 10.25
CA ASP A 207 13.88 -32.18 9.46
C ASP A 207 14.94 -31.20 8.93
N GLY A 208 15.84 -31.68 8.09
CA GLY A 208 16.74 -30.96 7.19
C GLY A 208 17.41 -29.64 7.65
N ALA A 209 18.74 -29.63 7.67
CA ALA A 209 19.55 -28.48 8.10
C ALA A 209 19.53 -27.29 7.11
N SER A 210 19.94 -26.12 7.60
CA SER A 210 20.16 -24.91 6.80
C SER A 210 21.63 -24.46 6.83
N ALA A 211 22.12 -23.87 5.74
CA ALA A 211 23.50 -23.42 5.62
C ALA A 211 23.63 -22.19 4.72
N PHE A 212 24.58 -21.32 5.04
CA PHE A 212 25.05 -20.25 4.15
C PHE A 212 26.23 -20.76 3.34
N VAL A 213 26.13 -20.75 2.02
CA VAL A 213 27.20 -21.16 1.10
C VAL A 213 27.71 -19.94 0.36
N SER A 214 28.99 -19.62 0.51
CA SER A 214 29.65 -18.49 -0.14
C SER A 214 30.47 -18.95 -1.34
N PHE A 215 30.44 -18.16 -2.41
CA PHE A 215 31.12 -18.42 -3.67
C PHE A 215 32.18 -17.35 -3.96
N LYS A 216 33.18 -17.71 -4.76
CA LYS A 216 34.24 -16.77 -5.20
C LYS A 216 33.73 -15.66 -6.12
N THR A 217 32.64 -15.91 -6.86
CA THR A 217 32.08 -14.96 -7.84
C THR A 217 30.58 -14.75 -7.62
N ARG A 218 30.10 -13.52 -7.88
CA ARG A 218 28.66 -13.18 -7.83
C ARG A 218 27.85 -14.01 -8.83
N TYR A 219 28.46 -14.30 -9.99
CA TYR A 219 27.85 -15.12 -11.02
C TYR A 219 27.60 -16.55 -10.55
N ALA A 220 28.57 -17.18 -9.87
CA ALA A 220 28.40 -18.52 -9.32
C ALA A 220 27.27 -18.57 -8.27
N ALA A 221 27.20 -17.57 -7.37
CA ALA A 221 26.10 -17.46 -6.41
C ALA A 221 24.74 -17.31 -7.09
N ALA A 222 24.64 -16.43 -8.10
CA ALA A 222 23.42 -16.24 -8.88
C ALA A 222 23.02 -17.53 -9.63
N ALA A 223 23.97 -18.23 -10.25
CA ALA A 223 23.73 -19.50 -10.91
C ALA A 223 23.26 -20.57 -9.92
N ALA A 224 23.92 -20.70 -8.76
CA ALA A 224 23.56 -21.67 -7.72
C ALA A 224 22.14 -21.45 -7.15
N ARG A 225 21.64 -20.22 -7.15
CA ARG A 225 20.26 -19.89 -6.80
C ARG A 225 19.23 -20.42 -7.82
N HIS A 226 19.59 -20.47 -9.09
CA HIS A 226 18.66 -20.88 -10.16
C HIS A 226 18.73 -22.37 -10.49
N VAL A 227 19.82 -23.05 -10.12
CA VAL A 227 20.00 -24.48 -10.38
C VAL A 227 19.18 -25.30 -9.39
N ARG A 228 18.38 -26.22 -9.93
CA ARG A 228 17.68 -27.24 -9.13
C ARG A 228 18.65 -28.38 -8.81
N LEU A 229 18.97 -28.53 -7.52
CA LEU A 229 19.95 -29.51 -7.03
C LEU A 229 19.37 -30.92 -6.82
N SER A 230 18.05 -31.05 -6.67
CA SER A 230 17.38 -32.34 -6.45
C SER A 230 16.10 -32.47 -7.27
N SER A 231 15.77 -33.71 -7.62
CA SER A 231 14.47 -34.04 -8.22
C SER A 231 13.31 -33.72 -7.27
N ASN A 232 13.51 -33.76 -5.95
CA ASN A 232 12.50 -33.29 -5.00
C ASN A 232 12.63 -31.77 -4.80
N PRO A 233 11.60 -30.96 -5.14
CA PRO A 233 11.65 -29.49 -5.00
C PRO A 233 11.63 -29.01 -3.54
N MET A 234 11.36 -29.89 -2.57
CA MET A 234 11.37 -29.55 -1.13
C MET A 234 12.76 -29.72 -0.48
N LEU A 235 13.73 -30.28 -1.19
CA LEU A 235 15.09 -30.50 -0.72
C LEU A 235 16.05 -29.55 -1.45
N TRP A 236 17.13 -29.16 -0.77
CA TRP A 236 18.16 -28.28 -1.33
C TRP A 236 17.60 -26.97 -1.90
N VAL A 237 16.71 -26.32 -1.15
CA VAL A 237 16.06 -25.08 -1.59
C VAL A 237 17.04 -23.92 -1.43
N THR A 238 17.48 -23.35 -2.55
CA THR A 238 18.45 -22.25 -2.58
C THR A 238 17.77 -20.88 -2.75
N LYS A 239 18.23 -19.89 -2.01
CA LYS A 239 17.83 -18.47 -2.14
C LYS A 239 19.07 -17.59 -1.97
N MET A 240 19.07 -16.39 -2.55
CA MET A 240 20.14 -15.43 -2.24
C MET A 240 20.09 -15.11 -0.75
N ALA A 241 21.24 -15.10 -0.09
CA ALA A 241 21.30 -14.75 1.31
C ALA A 241 20.96 -13.25 1.49
N PRO A 242 20.12 -12.90 2.47
CA PRO A 242 19.91 -11.49 2.83
C PRO A 242 21.18 -10.92 3.48
N GLU A 243 21.21 -9.61 3.69
CA GLU A 243 22.32 -9.01 4.43
C GLU A 243 22.36 -9.53 5.87
N PRO A 244 23.55 -9.62 6.52
CA PRO A 244 23.66 -10.20 7.86
C PRO A 244 22.75 -9.56 8.92
N GLN A 245 22.48 -8.26 8.79
CA GLN A 245 21.57 -7.51 9.66
C GLN A 245 20.08 -7.76 9.38
N ASP A 246 19.76 -8.27 8.19
CA ASP A 246 18.40 -8.56 7.72
C ASP A 246 18.01 -10.04 7.95
N VAL A 247 18.94 -10.88 8.44
CA VAL A 247 18.68 -12.28 8.76
C VAL A 247 17.86 -12.38 10.05
N ASP A 248 16.64 -12.89 9.93
CA ASP A 248 15.86 -13.31 11.10
C ASP A 248 16.25 -14.71 11.56
N TRP A 249 17.23 -14.76 12.46
CA TRP A 249 17.78 -16.00 13.02
C TRP A 249 16.75 -16.89 13.68
N SER A 250 15.67 -16.32 14.23
CA SER A 250 14.62 -17.09 14.93
C SER A 250 13.77 -17.96 13.99
N ASN A 251 13.75 -17.62 12.70
CA ASN A 251 12.92 -18.27 11.69
C ASN A 251 13.73 -19.07 10.65
N LEU A 252 15.06 -19.06 10.75
CA LEU A 252 15.95 -19.61 9.72
C LEU A 252 15.91 -21.14 9.64
N ASP A 253 15.95 -21.82 10.79
CA ASP A 253 16.04 -23.29 10.86
C ASP A 253 14.68 -24.00 10.96
N ARG A 254 13.61 -23.35 10.46
CA ARG A 254 12.27 -23.93 10.47
C ARG A 254 12.14 -24.95 9.33
N PRO A 255 11.65 -26.16 9.60
CA PRO A 255 11.59 -27.20 8.58
C PRO A 255 10.57 -26.85 7.50
N PHE A 256 10.90 -27.20 6.24
CA PHE A 256 10.14 -26.75 5.07
C PHE A 256 8.66 -27.19 5.08
N ARG A 257 8.35 -28.34 5.69
CA ARG A 257 6.96 -28.81 5.86
C ARG A 257 6.15 -27.87 6.76
N GLN A 258 6.74 -27.38 7.85
CA GLN A 258 6.07 -26.42 8.74
C GLN A 258 5.88 -25.05 8.08
N PHE A 259 6.76 -24.68 7.14
CA PHE A 259 6.59 -23.46 6.37
C PHE A 259 5.26 -23.46 5.59
N TRP A 260 4.95 -24.56 4.89
CA TRP A 260 3.70 -24.69 4.13
C TRP A 260 2.45 -24.73 5.01
N THR A 261 2.50 -25.46 6.14
CA THR A 261 1.35 -25.50 7.07
C THR A 261 1.08 -24.13 7.68
N ARG A 262 2.12 -23.39 8.09
CA ARG A 262 1.98 -22.02 8.59
C ARG A 262 1.46 -21.09 7.51
N LYS A 263 1.98 -21.18 6.28
CA LYS A 263 1.50 -20.36 5.15
C LYS A 263 0.02 -20.58 4.85
N MET A 264 -0.43 -21.85 4.80
CA MET A 264 -1.84 -22.17 4.61
C MET A 264 -2.69 -21.74 5.81
N GLY A 265 -2.22 -21.97 7.04
CA GLY A 265 -2.88 -21.53 8.26
C GLY A 265 -3.07 -20.00 8.29
N THR A 266 -2.04 -19.23 7.93
CA THR A 266 -2.14 -17.76 7.85
C THR A 266 -3.09 -17.30 6.75
N LEU A 267 -3.15 -18.00 5.62
CA LEU A 267 -4.10 -17.70 4.55
C LEU A 267 -5.55 -17.91 5.02
N VAL A 268 -5.83 -19.07 5.60
CA VAL A 268 -7.16 -19.39 6.16
C VAL A 268 -7.54 -18.41 7.27
N ALA A 269 -6.62 -18.10 8.18
CA ALA A 269 -6.85 -17.13 9.26
C ALA A 269 -7.13 -15.72 8.71
N THR A 270 -6.43 -15.29 7.66
CA THR A 270 -6.67 -13.99 7.01
C THR A 270 -8.04 -13.95 6.34
N ILE A 271 -8.41 -15.02 5.63
CA ILE A 271 -9.74 -15.14 5.01
C ILE A 271 -10.83 -15.12 6.08
N ALA A 272 -10.68 -15.90 7.15
CA ALA A 272 -11.61 -15.91 8.27
C ALA A 272 -11.71 -14.53 8.95
N PHE A 273 -10.58 -13.85 9.14
CA PHE A 273 -10.54 -12.49 9.69
C PHE A 273 -11.29 -11.50 8.79
N ILE A 274 -11.14 -11.59 7.47
CA ILE A 274 -11.91 -10.77 6.52
C ILE A 274 -13.41 -10.99 6.73
N PHE A 275 -13.89 -12.24 6.79
CA PHE A 275 -15.31 -12.54 7.01
C PHE A 275 -15.83 -12.04 8.37
N VAL A 276 -15.05 -12.20 9.44
CA VAL A 276 -15.41 -11.67 10.76
C VAL A 276 -15.47 -10.15 10.72
N PHE A 277 -14.56 -9.49 10.00
CA PHE A 277 -14.52 -8.04 9.86
C PHE A 277 -15.65 -7.48 8.97
N LEU A 278 -16.26 -8.30 8.12
CA LEU A 278 -17.48 -7.90 7.40
C LEU A 278 -18.65 -7.62 8.34
N TYR A 279 -18.74 -8.30 9.50
CA TYR A 279 -19.82 -8.08 10.46
C TYR A 279 -19.85 -6.66 11.06
N PRO A 280 -18.77 -6.14 11.69
CA PRO A 280 -18.75 -4.76 12.19
C PRO A 280 -18.83 -3.74 11.05
N MET A 281 -18.27 -4.03 9.87
CA MET A 281 -18.41 -3.16 8.70
C MET A 281 -19.85 -3.06 8.23
N ALA A 282 -20.57 -4.18 8.13
CA ALA A 282 -21.99 -4.20 7.80
C ALA A 282 -22.82 -3.49 8.88
N PHE A 283 -22.50 -3.69 10.16
CA PHE A 283 -23.14 -2.99 11.27
C PHE A 283 -22.97 -1.47 11.18
N VAL A 284 -21.73 -0.98 10.97
CA VAL A 284 -21.47 0.45 10.77
C VAL A 284 -22.21 0.97 9.55
N GLN A 285 -22.24 0.22 8.43
CA GLN A 285 -22.98 0.60 7.24
C GLN A 285 -24.50 0.70 7.50
N VAL A 286 -25.07 -0.24 8.25
CA VAL A 286 -26.49 -0.19 8.67
C VAL A 286 -26.75 1.04 9.55
N LEU A 287 -25.84 1.38 10.47
CA LEU A 287 -25.94 2.60 11.29
C LEU A 287 -25.91 3.89 10.45
N THR A 288 -25.20 3.89 9.31
CA THR A 288 -25.22 5.06 8.40
C THR A 288 -26.55 5.24 7.64
N GLN A 289 -27.41 4.21 7.62
CA GLN A 289 -28.65 4.17 6.82
C GLN A 289 -29.93 4.22 7.66
N LEU A 290 -29.85 4.62 8.94
CA LEU A 290 -30.97 4.57 9.88
C LEU A 290 -32.22 5.32 9.40
N ASP A 291 -32.07 6.41 8.65
CA ASP A 291 -33.19 7.19 8.11
C ASP A 291 -34.03 6.45 7.04
N GLU A 292 -33.45 5.46 6.35
CA GLU A 292 -34.21 4.63 5.40
C GLU A 292 -34.88 3.43 6.10
N LEU A 293 -34.28 2.94 7.20
CA LEU A 293 -34.82 1.84 7.99
C LEU A 293 -36.05 2.24 8.79
N GLU A 294 -36.17 3.49 9.22
CA GLU A 294 -37.37 4.04 9.88
C GLU A 294 -38.63 3.91 8.98
N LYS A 295 -38.47 3.97 7.65
CA LYS A 295 -39.57 3.84 6.69
C LYS A 295 -39.98 2.40 6.41
N THR A 296 -39.16 1.41 6.80
CA THR A 296 -39.42 -0.01 6.51
C THR A 296 -40.04 -0.67 7.74
N TYR A 297 -41.37 -0.58 7.84
CA TYR A 297 -42.24 -1.12 8.90
C TYR A 297 -41.89 -2.55 9.38
N LEU A 298 -41.31 -3.40 8.52
CA LEU A 298 -40.96 -4.79 8.86
C LEU A 298 -39.72 -4.94 9.75
N VAL A 299 -38.73 -4.05 9.67
CA VAL A 299 -37.48 -4.19 10.46
C VAL A 299 -37.72 -3.84 11.93
N GLN A 300 -38.53 -2.83 12.19
CA GLN A 300 -38.92 -2.43 13.55
C GLN A 300 -39.72 -3.51 14.27
N LYS A 301 -40.45 -4.36 13.52
CA LYS A 301 -41.21 -5.49 14.05
C LYS A 301 -40.34 -6.74 14.30
N ALA A 302 -39.29 -6.94 13.51
CA ALA A 302 -38.39 -8.09 13.63
C ALA A 302 -37.34 -7.93 14.75
N PHE A 303 -36.94 -6.70 15.09
CA PHE A 303 -35.90 -6.43 16.10
C PHE A 303 -36.32 -5.33 17.09
N PRO A 304 -37.16 -5.64 18.10
CA PRO A 304 -37.64 -4.66 19.08
C PRO A 304 -36.52 -4.06 19.96
N PHE A 305 -35.42 -4.79 20.16
CA PHE A 305 -34.21 -4.33 20.86
C PHE A 305 -33.54 -3.11 20.20
N LEU A 306 -33.62 -3.00 18.87
CA LEU A 306 -33.05 -1.84 18.15
C LEU A 306 -33.81 -0.54 18.50
N GLY A 307 -35.11 -0.64 18.77
CA GLY A 307 -35.96 0.50 19.13
C GLY A 307 -35.62 1.13 20.48
N GLU A 308 -35.20 0.33 21.46
CA GLU A 308 -34.72 0.86 22.74
C GLU A 308 -33.32 1.49 22.64
N LEU A 309 -32.42 0.88 21.86
CA LEU A 309 -31.10 1.46 21.57
C LEU A 309 -31.19 2.77 20.77
N LEU A 310 -32.11 2.85 19.81
CA LEU A 310 -32.40 4.06 19.06
C LEU A 310 -32.90 5.18 19.97
N LYS A 311 -33.78 4.91 20.95
CA LYS A 311 -34.21 5.92 21.93
C LYS A 311 -33.04 6.45 22.78
N ILE A 312 -32.09 5.60 23.13
CA ILE A 312 -30.90 5.99 23.91
C ILE A 312 -29.90 6.80 23.07
N SER A 313 -29.76 6.53 21.76
CA SER A 313 -28.87 7.32 20.88
C SER A 313 -29.50 8.64 20.40
N ILE A 314 -30.81 8.67 20.12
CA ILE A 314 -31.55 9.85 19.65
C ILE A 314 -31.61 10.96 20.71
N CYS A 315 -31.58 10.62 22.00
CA CYS A 315 -31.55 11.61 23.08
C CYS A 315 -30.18 12.31 23.25
N ARG A 316 -29.14 11.98 22.45
CA ARG A 316 -27.77 12.52 22.64
C ARG A 316 -27.15 13.19 21.41
N SER A 317 -27.82 13.24 20.25
CA SER A 317 -27.18 13.72 19.01
C SER A 317 -28.06 14.71 18.23
N THR A 318 -28.03 15.99 18.62
CA THR A 318 -28.55 17.09 17.79
C THR A 318 -27.47 17.84 17.02
N ASN A 319 -26.19 17.42 17.09
CA ASN A 319 -25.09 18.10 16.39
C ASN A 319 -24.10 17.19 15.65
N TYR A 320 -24.09 15.86 15.87
CA TYR A 320 -23.12 14.96 15.24
C TYR A 320 -23.72 14.07 14.12
N ASP A 321 -25.05 14.01 14.01
CA ASP A 321 -25.77 13.20 13.00
C ASP A 321 -25.57 13.70 11.55
N ALA A 322 -25.15 14.95 11.37
CA ALA A 322 -24.80 15.49 10.06
C ALA A 322 -23.51 14.86 9.48
N ILE A 323 -22.55 14.44 10.33
CA ILE A 323 -21.24 13.97 9.87
C ILE A 323 -21.28 12.52 9.36
N PHE A 324 -22.28 11.74 9.79
CA PHE A 324 -22.36 10.29 9.50
C PHE A 324 -23.40 9.92 8.42
N LYS A 325 -24.27 10.86 8.04
CA LYS A 325 -25.39 10.66 7.11
C LYS A 325 -24.96 10.90 5.66
N THR A 326 -24.01 10.12 5.15
CA THR A 326 -23.59 10.23 3.75
C THR A 326 -23.66 8.89 3.03
N ARG A 327 -24.59 8.78 2.08
CA ARG A 327 -24.74 7.64 1.16
C ARG A 327 -23.41 7.33 0.46
N GLY A 328 -23.20 6.07 0.07
CA GLY A 328 -21.90 5.43 -0.25
C GLY A 328 -20.80 6.26 -0.95
N VAL A 329 -21.14 7.22 -1.81
CA VAL A 329 -20.16 8.12 -2.46
C VAL A 329 -19.56 9.14 -1.47
N GLY A 330 -20.38 9.69 -0.57
CA GLY A 330 -19.91 10.57 0.51
C GLY A 330 -19.17 9.83 1.62
N PHE A 331 -19.43 8.53 1.79
CA PHE A 331 -18.63 7.68 2.66
C PHE A 331 -17.19 7.57 2.16
N PHE A 332 -16.99 7.34 0.85
CA PHE A 332 -15.64 7.23 0.29
C PHE A 332 -14.88 8.57 0.28
N THR A 333 -15.52 9.71 0.02
CA THR A 333 -14.86 11.02 0.15
C THR A 333 -14.43 11.29 1.58
N THR A 334 -15.33 11.06 2.54
CA THR A 334 -15.04 11.21 3.97
C THR A 334 -13.95 10.24 4.42
N PHE A 335 -13.95 9.00 3.90
CA PHE A 335 -12.90 8.02 4.19
C PHE A 335 -11.53 8.48 3.66
N VAL A 336 -11.43 8.96 2.42
CA VAL A 336 -10.17 9.48 1.86
C VAL A 336 -9.67 10.68 2.66
N LEU A 337 -10.54 11.63 3.01
CA LEU A 337 -10.18 12.81 3.77
C LEU A 337 -9.80 12.48 5.22
N MET A 338 -10.64 11.73 5.92
CA MET A 338 -10.42 11.39 7.33
C MET A 338 -9.27 10.39 7.49
N TYR A 339 -9.30 9.26 6.79
CA TYR A 339 -8.27 8.24 6.96
C TYR A 339 -6.97 8.60 6.23
N GLY A 340 -7.04 9.16 5.02
CA GLY A 340 -5.87 9.50 4.23
C GLY A 340 -5.13 10.72 4.76
N TRP A 341 -5.80 11.88 4.79
CA TRP A 341 -5.13 13.15 5.07
C TRP A 341 -4.73 13.30 6.54
N ILE A 342 -5.58 12.89 7.49
CA ILE A 342 -5.22 12.91 8.91
C ILE A 342 -4.07 11.93 9.16
N SER A 343 -4.05 10.76 8.52
CA SER A 343 -2.92 9.83 8.66
C SER A 343 -1.61 10.43 8.14
N LEU A 344 -1.62 11.14 7.00
CA LEU A 344 -0.43 11.84 6.51
C LEU A 344 0.03 12.95 7.48
N ALA A 345 -0.92 13.68 8.06
CA ALA A 345 -0.61 14.72 9.03
C ALA A 345 -0.05 14.15 10.35
N CYS A 346 -0.62 13.05 10.85
CA CYS A 346 -0.14 12.28 11.99
C CYS A 346 1.24 11.65 11.74
N GLU A 347 1.48 11.22 10.50
CA GLU A 347 2.78 10.72 10.06
C GLU A 347 3.79 11.88 10.09
N ALA A 348 3.47 13.03 9.48
CA ALA A 348 4.33 14.22 9.47
C ALA A 348 4.75 14.67 10.88
N ILE A 349 3.81 14.75 11.83
CA ILE A 349 4.09 15.15 13.22
C ILE A 349 4.84 14.07 14.01
N GLN A 350 4.82 12.81 13.57
CA GLN A 350 5.41 11.65 14.24
C GLN A 350 5.00 11.51 15.71
N ILE A 351 3.68 11.43 15.94
CA ILE A 351 3.06 11.37 17.27
C ILE A 351 3.80 10.38 18.19
N SER A 352 4.07 9.16 17.71
CA SER A 352 4.71 8.13 18.52
C SER A 352 6.14 8.48 18.98
N ALA A 353 6.94 9.11 18.12
CA ALA A 353 8.31 9.51 18.45
C ALA A 353 8.33 10.70 19.41
N LEU A 354 7.39 11.63 19.24
CA LEU A 354 7.25 12.79 20.10
C LEU A 354 6.86 12.41 21.53
N PHE A 355 5.90 11.49 21.70
CA PHE A 355 5.53 10.97 23.03
C PHE A 355 6.70 10.24 23.70
N ARG A 356 7.50 9.45 22.96
CA ARG A 356 8.70 8.81 23.52
C ARG A 356 9.75 9.84 23.95
N ASN A 357 9.98 10.88 23.15
CA ASN A 357 10.91 11.96 23.51
C ASN A 357 10.43 12.73 24.75
N LEU A 358 9.13 13.00 24.85
CA LEU A 358 8.52 13.63 26.02
C LEU A 358 8.66 12.75 27.26
N GLY A 359 8.36 11.44 27.14
CA GLY A 359 8.52 10.47 28.22
C GLY A 359 9.97 10.37 28.71
N LYS A 360 10.95 10.29 27.79
CA LYS A 360 12.39 10.29 28.14
C LYS A 360 12.78 11.54 28.93
N ARG A 361 12.22 12.71 28.60
CA ARG A 361 12.48 13.95 29.34
C ARG A 361 11.91 13.97 30.74
N PHE A 362 10.68 13.49 30.90
CA PHE A 362 10.02 13.49 32.20
C PHE A 362 10.58 12.41 33.13
N ILE A 363 10.97 11.25 32.59
CA ILE A 363 11.38 10.08 33.38
C ILE A 363 12.91 10.02 33.56
N GLN A 364 13.71 10.40 32.56
CA GLN A 364 15.17 10.28 32.59
C GLN A 364 15.83 11.67 32.49
N ARG A 365 16.05 12.31 33.64
CA ARG A 365 16.96 13.46 33.74
C ARG A 365 18.44 13.03 33.80
N ILE A 366 18.71 11.73 33.89
CA ILE A 366 20.05 11.18 34.12
C ILE A 366 20.22 9.94 33.22
N ARG A 367 21.20 10.02 32.32
CA ARG A 367 22.03 8.92 31.77
C ARG A 367 21.86 8.50 30.29
N ASP A 368 22.93 8.85 29.57
CA ASP A 368 23.64 8.21 28.46
C ASP A 368 23.13 8.30 26.99
N ASP A 369 23.94 9.05 26.25
CA ASP A 369 24.11 9.27 24.80
C ASP A 369 24.30 8.00 23.93
N SER A 370 23.95 6.80 24.39
CA SER A 370 24.39 5.54 23.77
C SER A 370 23.36 4.80 22.91
N SER A 371 22.10 5.24 22.89
CA SER A 371 21.10 4.67 21.96
C SER A 371 20.38 5.78 21.18
N ASN A 372 21.00 6.21 20.09
CA ASN A 372 20.28 6.84 19.00
C ASN A 372 19.29 5.80 18.45
N GLU A 373 18.11 5.66 19.06
CA GLU A 373 17.03 4.83 18.50
C GLU A 373 16.67 5.38 17.12
N THR A 374 17.26 4.78 16.09
CA THR A 374 17.04 5.17 14.71
C THR A 374 15.67 4.68 14.26
N LEU A 375 14.79 5.61 13.89
CA LEU A 375 13.48 5.27 13.37
C LEU A 375 13.63 4.74 11.93
N SER A 376 13.24 3.49 11.71
CA SER A 376 13.16 2.90 10.36
C SER A 376 11.81 3.20 9.75
N PHE A 377 11.80 3.47 8.45
CA PHE A 377 10.56 3.64 7.69
C PHE A 377 9.74 2.34 7.66
N GLN A 378 8.43 2.43 7.91
CA GLN A 378 7.54 1.26 8.01
C GLN A 378 6.88 0.94 6.67
N TYR A 379 7.66 0.43 5.71
CA TYR A 379 7.17 0.07 4.36
C TYR A 379 5.94 -0.86 4.38
N HIS A 380 5.87 -1.78 5.34
CA HIS A 380 4.76 -2.74 5.47
C HIS A 380 3.39 -2.11 5.78
N LYS A 381 3.35 -0.88 6.29
CA LYS A 381 2.09 -0.14 6.52
C LYS A 381 1.81 0.85 5.39
N GLU A 382 2.84 1.58 4.99
CA GLU A 382 2.68 2.72 4.08
C GLU A 382 2.48 2.29 2.62
N VAL A 383 3.18 1.24 2.15
CA VAL A 383 3.01 0.77 0.76
C VAL A 383 1.59 0.23 0.52
N PRO A 384 1.04 -0.69 1.33
CA PRO A 384 -0.34 -1.15 1.13
C PRO A 384 -1.38 -0.02 1.24
N ARG A 385 -1.14 0.98 2.10
CA ARG A 385 -2.02 2.14 2.25
C ARG A 385 -2.07 2.96 0.95
N LEU A 386 -0.92 3.26 0.33
CA LEU A 386 -0.86 3.97 -0.95
C LEU A 386 -1.54 3.16 -2.07
N LEU A 387 -1.31 1.85 -2.10
CA LEU A 387 -1.94 0.95 -3.06
C LEU A 387 -3.46 0.89 -2.88
N LEU A 388 -3.97 0.93 -1.65
CA LEU A 388 -5.40 0.97 -1.35
C LEU A 388 -6.06 2.26 -1.87
N PHE A 389 -5.44 3.43 -1.65
CA PHE A 389 -5.96 4.68 -2.21
C PHE A 389 -5.87 4.71 -3.74
N GLY A 390 -4.83 4.11 -4.31
CA GLY A 390 -4.75 3.88 -5.76
C GLY A 390 -5.90 3.02 -6.27
N PHE A 391 -6.15 1.87 -5.64
CA PHE A 391 -7.24 0.96 -5.96
C PHE A 391 -8.61 1.66 -5.88
N LEU A 392 -8.88 2.39 -4.79
CA LEU A 392 -10.11 3.15 -4.61
C LEU A 392 -10.26 4.24 -5.67
N GLY A 393 -9.17 4.96 -5.98
CA GLY A 393 -9.17 5.98 -7.02
C GLY A 393 -9.51 5.43 -8.40
N PHE A 394 -9.00 4.25 -8.76
CA PHE A 394 -9.36 3.61 -10.03
C PHE A 394 -10.82 3.18 -10.07
N ILE A 395 -11.32 2.49 -9.04
CA ILE A 395 -12.72 2.02 -8.99
C ILE A 395 -13.69 3.21 -9.06
N CYS A 396 -13.42 4.26 -8.28
CA CYS A 396 -14.27 5.43 -8.22
C CYS A 396 -14.13 6.33 -9.47
N SER A 397 -13.12 6.13 -10.32
CA SER A 397 -12.86 7.01 -11.47
C SER A 397 -14.04 7.17 -12.42
N ILE A 398 -14.85 6.12 -12.59
CA ILE A 398 -16.02 6.08 -13.46
C ILE A 398 -17.31 6.23 -12.66
N LEU A 399 -17.39 5.62 -11.48
CA LEU A 399 -18.60 5.61 -10.66
C LEU A 399 -18.91 6.99 -10.06
N ALA A 400 -17.88 7.65 -9.53
CA ALA A 400 -17.98 8.93 -8.83
C ALA A 400 -16.69 9.75 -9.04
N PRO A 401 -16.55 10.43 -10.20
CA PRO A 401 -15.31 11.10 -10.56
C PRO A 401 -14.97 12.29 -9.66
N SER A 402 -15.91 12.81 -8.86
CA SER A 402 -15.67 13.88 -7.88
C SER A 402 -14.62 13.51 -6.83
N ILE A 403 -14.47 12.22 -6.50
CA ILE A 403 -13.49 11.74 -5.51
C ILE A 403 -12.04 11.91 -6.01
N LEU A 404 -11.84 11.93 -7.32
CA LEU A 404 -10.51 11.91 -7.95
C LEU A 404 -9.67 13.13 -7.57
N ALA A 405 -10.29 14.31 -7.46
CA ALA A 405 -9.59 15.52 -7.06
C ALA A 405 -8.99 15.38 -5.64
N PHE A 406 -9.73 14.77 -4.71
CA PHE A 406 -9.26 14.52 -3.34
C PHE A 406 -8.16 13.46 -3.28
N VAL A 407 -8.25 12.41 -4.09
CA VAL A 407 -7.22 11.38 -4.21
C VAL A 407 -5.94 11.94 -4.83
N TRP A 408 -6.05 12.77 -5.87
CA TRP A 408 -4.90 13.44 -6.47
C TRP A 408 -4.22 14.39 -5.49
N ALA A 409 -4.99 15.20 -4.75
CA ALA A 409 -4.47 16.05 -3.70
C ALA A 409 -3.84 15.27 -2.54
N TYR A 410 -4.38 14.09 -2.19
CA TYR A 410 -3.74 13.17 -1.24
C TYR A 410 -2.35 12.74 -1.71
N PHE A 411 -2.19 12.31 -2.96
CA PHE A 411 -0.88 11.89 -3.47
C PHE A 411 0.11 13.06 -3.57
N MET A 412 -0.37 14.27 -3.89
CA MET A 412 0.45 15.48 -3.83
C MET A 412 0.95 15.77 -2.42
N LEU A 413 0.06 15.70 -1.42
CA LEU A 413 0.43 15.89 -0.03
C LEU A 413 1.40 14.79 0.45
N ALA A 414 1.14 13.54 0.09
CA ALA A 414 2.00 12.39 0.39
C ALA A 414 3.42 12.59 -0.16
N TYR A 415 3.54 13.10 -1.39
CA TYR A 415 4.84 13.39 -1.99
C TYR A 415 5.69 14.33 -1.13
N PHE A 416 5.10 15.43 -0.65
CA PHE A 416 5.83 16.38 0.20
C PHE A 416 6.14 15.80 1.58
N VAL A 417 5.18 15.16 2.24
CA VAL A 417 5.35 14.60 3.58
C VAL A 417 6.40 13.50 3.59
N TYR A 418 6.26 12.47 2.76
CA TYR A 418 7.18 11.34 2.79
C TYR A 418 8.57 11.71 2.31
N ARG A 419 8.71 12.61 1.32
CA ARG A 419 10.03 13.10 0.90
C ARG A 419 10.73 13.81 2.05
N ASN A 420 10.03 14.71 2.75
CA ASN A 420 10.58 15.42 3.91
C ASN A 420 10.97 14.45 5.04
N GLN A 421 10.15 13.44 5.33
CA GLN A 421 10.43 12.47 6.38
C GLN A 421 11.59 11.52 6.04
N ILE A 422 11.66 11.01 4.81
CA ILE A 422 12.74 10.11 4.36
C ILE A 422 14.10 10.82 4.45
N VAL A 423 14.15 12.10 4.10
CA VAL A 423 15.39 12.88 4.14
C VAL A 423 15.80 13.25 5.57
N ASN A 424 14.85 13.72 6.39
CA ASN A 424 15.17 14.36 7.66
C ASN A 424 15.10 13.44 8.88
N VAL A 425 14.23 12.42 8.86
CA VAL A 425 13.92 11.62 10.05
C VAL A 425 14.34 10.17 9.91
N TYR A 426 13.94 9.51 8.81
CA TYR A 426 14.08 8.07 8.69
C TYR A 426 15.51 7.65 8.35
N THR A 427 15.87 6.46 8.86
CA THR A 427 17.11 5.78 8.49
C THR A 427 16.76 4.47 7.78
N SER A 428 17.32 4.24 6.59
CA SER A 428 17.20 2.94 5.96
C SER A 428 18.01 1.91 6.76
N LYS A 429 17.32 0.94 7.35
CA LYS A 429 17.92 -0.18 8.08
C LYS A 429 18.06 -1.43 7.20
N HIS A 430 17.14 -1.59 6.25
CA HIS A 430 17.07 -2.73 5.34
C HIS A 430 16.89 -2.18 3.92
N ASP A 431 17.59 -2.73 2.93
CA ASP A 431 17.44 -2.35 1.53
C ASP A 431 17.27 -3.61 0.65
N THR A 432 16.06 -3.80 0.13
CA THR A 432 15.70 -4.91 -0.76
C THR A 432 16.16 -4.68 -2.21
N GLY A 433 16.65 -3.48 -2.53
CA GLY A 433 17.06 -3.10 -3.87
C GLY A 433 15.89 -2.79 -4.80
N GLY A 434 14.76 -2.34 -4.27
CA GLY A 434 13.59 -1.91 -5.03
C GLY A 434 12.65 -3.04 -5.46
N GLN A 435 12.63 -4.16 -4.72
CA GLN A 435 11.80 -5.33 -5.08
C GLN A 435 10.29 -5.12 -4.86
N PHE A 436 9.89 -3.99 -4.31
CA PHE A 436 8.48 -3.62 -4.15
C PHE A 436 7.79 -3.24 -5.47
N TRP A 437 8.55 -2.88 -6.51
CA TRP A 437 7.94 -2.37 -7.74
C TRP A 437 7.05 -3.39 -8.49
N PRO A 438 7.43 -4.66 -8.65
CA PRO A 438 6.54 -5.68 -9.21
C PRO A 438 5.22 -5.83 -8.43
N LEU A 439 5.24 -5.67 -7.09
CA LEU A 439 4.02 -5.69 -6.29
C LEU A 439 3.09 -4.52 -6.68
N VAL A 440 3.64 -3.33 -6.86
CA VAL A 440 2.90 -2.12 -7.28
C VAL A 440 2.34 -2.28 -8.69
N HIS A 441 3.14 -2.82 -9.61
CA HIS A 441 2.73 -3.14 -10.96
C HIS A 441 1.51 -4.07 -10.96
N ASN A 442 1.61 -5.22 -10.31
CA ASN A 442 0.54 -6.23 -10.30
C ASN A 442 -0.71 -5.71 -9.59
N THR A 443 -0.55 -4.94 -8.50
CA THR A 443 -1.69 -4.33 -7.80
C THR A 443 -2.38 -3.25 -8.64
N THR A 444 -1.62 -2.49 -9.43
CA THR A 444 -2.20 -1.47 -10.34
C THR A 444 -2.99 -2.13 -11.46
N ILE A 445 -2.45 -3.18 -12.09
CA ILE A 445 -3.17 -3.94 -13.12
C ILE A 445 -4.42 -4.60 -12.54
N PHE A 446 -4.31 -5.22 -11.36
CA PHE A 446 -5.47 -5.76 -10.65
C PHE A 446 -6.54 -4.69 -10.39
N SER A 447 -6.14 -3.49 -9.99
CA SER A 447 -7.06 -2.36 -9.79
C SER A 447 -7.77 -1.93 -11.07
N LEU A 448 -7.07 -1.94 -12.21
CA LEU A 448 -7.66 -1.65 -13.53
C LEU A 448 -8.69 -2.72 -13.93
N ILE A 449 -8.36 -4.00 -13.76
CA ILE A 449 -9.26 -5.12 -14.07
C ILE A 449 -10.53 -5.04 -13.23
N ILE A 450 -10.41 -4.80 -11.92
CA ILE A 450 -11.58 -4.64 -11.05
C ILE A 450 -12.42 -3.44 -11.49
N THR A 451 -11.80 -2.30 -11.84
CA THR A 451 -12.51 -1.13 -12.35
C THR A 451 -13.31 -1.44 -13.62
N GLN A 452 -12.73 -2.22 -14.54
CA GLN A 452 -13.40 -2.65 -15.76
C GLN A 452 -14.57 -3.61 -15.48
N ILE A 453 -14.40 -4.59 -14.58
CA ILE A 453 -15.47 -5.51 -14.16
C ILE A 453 -16.61 -4.75 -13.48
N THR A 454 -16.30 -3.81 -12.59
CA THR A 454 -17.31 -2.99 -11.93
C THR A 454 -18.05 -2.09 -12.94
N THR A 455 -17.33 -1.56 -13.94
CA THR A 455 -17.93 -0.74 -15.01
C THR A 455 -18.81 -1.58 -15.94
N LEU A 456 -18.40 -2.81 -16.29
CA LEU A 456 -19.21 -3.79 -17.02
C LEU A 456 -20.53 -4.04 -16.27
N GLY A 457 -20.46 -4.27 -14.95
CA GLY A 457 -21.63 -4.43 -14.09
C GLY A 457 -22.54 -3.20 -14.09
N ALA A 458 -21.97 -2.00 -13.97
CA ALA A 458 -22.71 -0.74 -14.00
C ALA A 458 -23.44 -0.51 -15.34
N PHE A 459 -22.78 -0.81 -16.47
CA PHE A 459 -23.41 -0.73 -17.80
C PHE A 459 -24.50 -1.79 -18.01
N GLY A 460 -24.33 -2.98 -17.44
CA GLY A 460 -25.35 -4.03 -17.41
C GLY A 460 -26.63 -3.57 -16.72
N ILE A 461 -26.50 -2.98 -15.52
CA ILE A 461 -27.64 -2.42 -14.76
C ILE A 461 -28.34 -1.30 -15.55
N LYS A 462 -27.57 -0.43 -16.23
CA LYS A 462 -28.10 0.67 -17.03
C LYS A 462 -28.65 0.26 -18.42
N ARG A 463 -28.80 -1.04 -18.69
CA ARG A 463 -29.33 -1.62 -19.94
C ARG A 463 -28.61 -1.12 -21.21
N SER A 464 -27.28 -0.99 -21.17
CA SER A 464 -26.45 -0.67 -22.34
C SER A 464 -25.59 -1.86 -22.77
N PRO A 465 -26.13 -2.81 -23.55
CA PRO A 465 -25.42 -4.03 -23.91
C PRO A 465 -24.21 -3.76 -24.81
N VAL A 466 -24.28 -2.73 -25.66
CA VAL A 466 -23.18 -2.41 -26.59
C VAL A 466 -21.97 -1.89 -25.82
N ALA A 467 -22.14 -0.90 -24.94
CA ALA A 467 -21.04 -0.39 -24.12
C ALA A 467 -20.44 -1.47 -23.21
N SER A 468 -21.28 -2.35 -22.66
CA SER A 468 -20.83 -3.53 -21.89
C SER A 468 -19.98 -4.48 -22.74
N GLY A 469 -20.42 -4.81 -23.95
CA GLY A 469 -19.66 -5.66 -24.88
C GLY A 469 -18.27 -5.10 -25.19
N PHE A 470 -18.13 -3.79 -25.36
CA PHE A 470 -16.83 -3.15 -25.61
C PHE A 470 -15.89 -3.14 -24.40
N THR A 471 -16.36 -3.37 -23.17
CA THR A 471 -15.46 -3.50 -22.01
C THR A 471 -14.77 -4.86 -21.92
N ILE A 472 -15.33 -5.91 -22.54
CA ILE A 472 -14.75 -7.27 -22.50
C ILE A 472 -13.40 -7.36 -23.21
N PRO A 473 -13.23 -6.85 -24.46
CA PRO A 473 -11.93 -6.81 -25.12
C PRO A 473 -10.88 -6.04 -24.30
N LEU A 474 -11.28 -4.96 -23.62
CA LEU A 474 -10.37 -4.16 -22.81
C LEU A 474 -9.78 -4.97 -21.64
N ILE A 475 -10.59 -5.81 -20.98
CA ILE A 475 -10.13 -6.71 -19.92
C ILE A 475 -9.09 -7.69 -20.48
N ILE A 476 -9.38 -8.32 -21.62
CA ILE A 476 -8.47 -9.26 -22.28
C ILE A 476 -7.15 -8.56 -22.64
N CYS A 477 -7.21 -7.36 -23.22
CA CYS A 477 -6.02 -6.57 -23.53
C CYS A 477 -5.17 -6.26 -22.29
N THR A 478 -5.79 -5.91 -21.15
CA THR A 478 -5.02 -5.66 -19.92
C THR A 478 -4.35 -6.90 -19.35
N LEU A 479 -4.96 -8.07 -19.47
CA LEU A 479 -4.34 -9.34 -19.06
C LEU A 479 -3.14 -9.68 -19.94
N ILE A 480 -3.26 -9.48 -21.26
CA ILE A 480 -2.15 -9.67 -22.20
C ILE A 480 -0.98 -8.73 -21.86
N VAL A 481 -1.27 -7.46 -21.55
CA VAL A 481 -0.22 -6.49 -21.14
C VAL A 481 0.47 -6.94 -19.85
N ASN A 482 -0.26 -7.50 -18.88
CA ASN A 482 0.36 -8.05 -17.66
C ASN A 482 1.33 -9.18 -17.98
N GLU A 483 0.89 -10.15 -18.78
CA GLU A 483 1.71 -11.30 -19.16
C GLU A 483 2.95 -10.86 -19.93
N ILE A 484 2.83 -9.92 -20.87
CA ILE A 484 3.98 -9.36 -21.59
C ILE A 484 4.95 -8.63 -20.64
N SER A 485 4.44 -7.99 -19.60
CA SER A 485 5.28 -7.25 -18.64
C SER A 485 6.02 -8.16 -17.66
N ASP A 486 5.53 -9.40 -17.48
CA ASP A 486 6.19 -10.43 -16.67
C ASP A 486 7.38 -11.10 -17.40
N TYR A 487 7.42 -11.02 -18.74
CA TYR A 487 8.55 -11.46 -19.59
C TYR A 487 9.59 -10.34 -19.79
#